data_AF-A0A401FK92-F1
#
_entry.id   AF-A0A401FK92-F1
#
_cell.length_a   1.000
_cell.length_b   1.000
_cell.length_c   1.000
_cell.angle_alpha   90.00
_cell.angle_beta   90.00
_cell.angle_gamma   90.00
#
_symmetry.space_group_name_H-M   'P 1'
#
loop_
_entity.id
_entity.type
_entity.pdbx_description
1 polymer ?
#
loop_
_entity_poly.entity_id
_entity_poly.type
_entity_poly.pdbx_seq_one_letter_code
_entity_poly.pdbx_strand_id
1 'polypeptide(L)'
;MRTFAIQAREGMLEINYSENSNQPPFRKFIITYNPDLSIGENLESIKSVLTGLPIDAGIIENSLNYDFSDTIIGINHQKIDIGLAIANLLNVPVVNMQTANEIGLEKAVQQKTEYLKWHLDYYGEYSGKRNYGQEAMLTIGNGYFGLRGAFVESNADQDNYPGMYVAGVFNQLTTKINDHDVVNEDLVNMPNGQYITFGVDHQEPFQIKKEDIQDIYRSLNLKTGVLTTTLHVQLSTGQVLEICTKKVANMTNYHRFAIQYEVKPINFSGSLQIYTKLDGSVENLNVDRYKDFDQHHLEIIGMAANDNQISLRGRTKTSKIEFILNSKLTSSSCDIKDHIDTSTENQVISQTLNLDVEPNQTYTFEKNVSVFTSGNQTLISEEAARNDLASASYEDTLKDSQNSLIMYGNYQILRLVTILLHKN
;
A
#
# COMPACT_ATOMS: atom_id res chain seq x y z
N MET A 1 -13.99 -16.17 28.87
CA MET A 1 -13.72 -16.37 27.43
C MET A 1 -12.88 -17.62 27.25
N ARG A 2 -13.05 -18.34 26.15
CA ARG A 2 -12.24 -19.51 25.80
C ARG A 2 -11.08 -19.05 24.92
N THR A 3 -9.86 -19.27 25.35
CA THR A 3 -8.67 -18.70 24.72
C THR A 3 -7.60 -19.75 24.50
N PHE A 4 -6.70 -19.50 23.56
CA PHE A 4 -5.40 -20.15 23.55
C PHE A 4 -4.30 -19.08 23.60
N ALA A 5 -3.23 -19.36 24.34
CA ALA A 5 -2.02 -18.55 24.36
C ALA A 5 -0.91 -19.27 23.60
N ILE A 6 -0.15 -18.54 22.79
CA ILE A 6 1.01 -19.04 22.05
C ILE A 6 2.27 -18.41 22.61
N GLN A 7 3.23 -19.27 22.89
CA GLN A 7 4.59 -18.89 23.20
C GLN A 7 5.55 -19.51 22.19
N ALA A 8 6.29 -18.67 21.47
CA ALA A 8 7.33 -19.11 20.56
C ALA A 8 8.59 -19.51 21.36
N ARG A 9 9.14 -20.69 21.08
CA ARG A 9 10.39 -21.18 21.62
C ARG A 9 11.30 -21.61 20.48
N GLU A 10 12.54 -21.92 20.79
CA GLU A 10 13.50 -22.40 19.80
C GLU A 10 12.99 -23.69 19.14
N GLY A 11 12.69 -23.60 17.83
CA GLY A 11 12.19 -24.72 17.02
C GLY A 11 10.75 -25.18 17.32
N MET A 12 9.98 -24.52 18.18
CA MET A 12 8.65 -24.98 18.56
C MET A 12 7.70 -23.86 18.99
N LEU A 13 6.40 -24.11 18.85
CA LEU A 13 5.32 -23.30 19.39
C LEU A 13 4.64 -24.07 20.52
N GLU A 14 4.60 -23.46 21.70
CA GLU A 14 3.80 -23.94 22.83
C GLU A 14 2.43 -23.26 22.81
N ILE A 15 1.37 -24.05 22.90
CA ILE A 15 0.00 -23.55 22.91
C ILE A 15 -0.70 -24.00 24.18
N ASN A 16 -1.21 -23.05 24.95
CA ASN A 16 -1.96 -23.29 26.18
C ASN A 16 -3.42 -22.89 25.99
N TYR A 17 -4.32 -23.85 25.90
CA TYR A 17 -5.77 -23.61 25.80
C TYR A 17 -6.42 -23.53 27.19
N SER A 18 -7.31 -22.55 27.38
CA SER A 18 -8.06 -22.31 28.61
C SER A 18 -9.53 -22.01 28.28
N GLU A 19 -10.44 -22.63 29.05
CA GLU A 19 -11.87 -22.27 29.00
C GLU A 19 -12.21 -21.06 29.90
N ASN A 20 -11.23 -20.55 30.66
CA ASN A 20 -11.41 -19.54 31.70
C ASN A 20 -10.47 -18.33 31.53
N SER A 21 -10.55 -17.64 30.39
CA SER A 21 -9.89 -16.35 30.13
C SER A 21 -8.38 -16.39 30.40
N ASN A 22 -7.71 -17.39 29.81
CA ASN A 22 -6.28 -17.64 29.99
C ASN A 22 -5.86 -17.96 31.45
N GLN A 23 -6.73 -18.62 32.21
CA GLN A 23 -6.42 -19.14 33.55
C GLN A 23 -6.40 -20.69 33.58
N PRO A 24 -5.68 -21.31 34.54
CA PRO A 24 -5.69 -22.75 34.72
C PRO A 24 -7.11 -23.32 34.96
N PRO A 25 -7.34 -24.62 34.63
CA PRO A 25 -6.37 -25.57 34.07
C PRO A 25 -6.15 -25.35 32.56
N PHE A 26 -4.90 -25.55 32.12
CA PHE A 26 -4.54 -25.46 30.70
C PHE A 26 -4.52 -26.84 30.03
N ARG A 27 -5.01 -26.92 28.80
CA ARG A 27 -4.66 -28.03 27.88
C ARG A 27 -3.48 -27.56 27.02
N LYS A 28 -2.34 -28.24 27.16
CA LYS A 28 -1.09 -27.87 26.51
C LYS A 28 -0.87 -28.67 25.24
N PHE A 29 -0.50 -27.98 24.17
CA PHE A 29 -0.09 -28.55 22.89
C PHE A 29 1.30 -28.03 22.54
N ILE A 30 2.06 -28.86 21.83
CA ILE A 30 3.40 -28.53 21.36
C ILE A 30 3.44 -28.82 19.87
N ILE A 31 3.85 -27.82 19.09
CA ILE A 31 4.00 -27.94 17.65
C ILE A 31 5.47 -27.67 17.32
N THR A 32 6.10 -28.61 16.63
CA THR A 32 7.46 -28.41 16.12
C THR A 32 7.39 -27.56 14.86
N TYR A 33 8.21 -26.51 14.79
CA TYR A 33 8.33 -25.71 13.59
C TYR A 33 9.24 -26.43 12.60
N ASN A 34 8.75 -26.62 11.38
CA ASN A 34 9.53 -27.19 10.31
C ASN A 34 10.06 -26.07 9.39
N PRO A 35 11.38 -25.80 9.36
CA PRO A 35 11.96 -24.78 8.49
C PRO A 35 11.77 -25.06 6.99
N ASP A 36 11.58 -26.32 6.61
CA ASP A 36 11.43 -26.72 5.21
C ASP A 36 10.01 -26.47 4.69
N LEU A 37 9.06 -26.18 5.58
CA LEU A 37 7.68 -25.86 5.24
C LEU A 37 7.46 -24.36 5.18
N SER A 38 6.53 -23.93 4.34
CA SER A 38 6.05 -22.56 4.36
C SER A 38 5.41 -22.21 5.72
N ILE A 39 5.32 -20.91 5.99
CA ILE A 39 4.64 -20.42 7.19
C ILE A 39 3.19 -20.95 7.24
N GLY A 40 2.46 -20.90 6.12
CA GLY A 40 1.08 -21.40 6.05
C GLY A 40 0.97 -22.89 6.41
N GLU A 41 1.88 -23.72 5.92
CA GLU A 41 1.91 -25.15 6.23
C GLU A 41 2.25 -25.41 7.70
N ASN A 42 3.17 -24.65 8.28
CA ASN A 42 3.45 -24.71 9.72
C ASN A 42 2.21 -24.32 10.56
N LEU A 43 1.45 -23.31 10.12
CA LEU A 43 0.26 -22.84 10.82
C LEU A 43 -0.95 -23.80 10.71
N GLU A 44 -1.06 -24.62 9.66
CA GLU A 44 -2.12 -25.64 9.59
C GLU A 44 -2.02 -26.66 10.75
N SER A 45 -0.80 -26.90 11.28
CA SER A 45 -0.62 -27.72 12.48
C SER A 45 -1.31 -27.10 13.72
N ILE A 46 -1.32 -25.77 13.82
CA ILE A 46 -2.03 -25.04 14.88
C ILE A 46 -3.54 -25.28 14.78
N LYS A 47 -4.08 -25.12 13.58
CA LYS A 47 -5.51 -25.39 13.32
C LYS A 47 -5.87 -26.83 13.62
N SER A 48 -5.02 -27.79 13.26
CA SER A 48 -5.26 -29.21 13.53
C SER A 48 -5.37 -29.50 15.03
N VAL A 49 -4.46 -28.99 15.87
CA VAL A 49 -4.51 -29.26 17.33
C VAL A 49 -5.64 -28.50 18.04
N LEU A 50 -6.09 -27.38 17.46
CA LEU A 50 -7.19 -26.58 17.98
C LEU A 50 -8.57 -27.01 17.42
N THR A 51 -8.60 -27.95 16.47
CA THR A 51 -9.84 -28.41 15.84
C THR A 51 -10.80 -29.00 16.86
N GLY A 52 -12.06 -28.56 16.83
CA GLY A 52 -13.10 -29.02 17.76
C GLY A 52 -13.11 -28.32 19.12
N LEU A 53 -12.16 -27.41 19.39
CA LEU A 53 -12.18 -26.56 20.57
C LEU A 53 -12.92 -25.25 20.26
N PRO A 54 -13.87 -24.82 21.11
CA PRO A 54 -14.46 -23.50 20.98
C PRO A 54 -13.43 -22.44 21.40
N ILE A 55 -13.23 -21.44 20.54
CA ILE A 55 -12.22 -20.39 20.71
C ILE A 55 -12.86 -19.03 20.47
N ASP A 56 -12.71 -18.13 21.46
CA ASP A 56 -13.16 -16.75 21.37
C ASP A 56 -12.01 -15.80 20.98
N ALA A 57 -10.77 -16.11 21.38
CA ALA A 57 -9.58 -15.30 21.06
C ALA A 57 -8.26 -16.08 21.18
N GLY A 58 -7.24 -15.64 20.46
CA GLY A 58 -5.84 -16.04 20.64
C GLY A 58 -5.03 -14.98 21.40
N ILE A 59 -3.95 -15.40 22.07
CA ILE A 59 -3.03 -14.50 22.78
C ILE A 59 -1.59 -14.85 22.40
N ILE A 60 -0.76 -13.84 22.12
CA ILE A 60 0.68 -14.00 21.90
C ILE A 60 1.44 -13.56 23.15
N GLU A 61 2.22 -14.46 23.76
CA GLU A 61 2.89 -14.20 25.03
C GLU A 61 4.23 -13.47 24.89
N ASN A 62 4.94 -13.68 23.79
CA ASN A 62 6.31 -13.21 23.61
C ASN A 62 6.55 -12.65 22.21
N SER A 63 5.77 -11.62 21.86
CA SER A 63 6.00 -10.88 20.62
C SER A 63 7.29 -10.07 20.65
N LEU A 64 7.80 -9.77 19.46
CA LEU A 64 8.75 -8.70 19.21
C LEU A 64 8.03 -7.35 19.24
N ASN A 65 8.78 -6.28 19.47
CA ASN A 65 8.24 -4.92 19.48
C ASN A 65 8.35 -4.31 18.08
N TYR A 66 7.20 -4.05 17.45
CA TYR A 66 7.08 -3.37 16.18
C TYR A 66 5.98 -2.33 16.28
N ASP A 67 6.20 -1.15 15.70
CA ASP A 67 5.24 -0.05 15.75
C ASP A 67 3.94 -0.35 14.97
N PHE A 68 4.01 -1.26 13.98
CA PHE A 68 2.88 -1.63 13.13
C PHE A 68 2.15 -2.92 13.53
N SER A 69 2.75 -3.79 14.38
CA SER A 69 2.10 -5.02 14.85
C SER A 69 2.69 -5.52 16.17
N ASP A 70 1.83 -5.81 17.14
CA ASP A 70 2.19 -6.35 18.45
C ASP A 70 2.12 -7.88 18.50
N THR A 71 1.92 -8.55 17.36
CA THR A 71 1.77 -10.02 17.28
C THR A 71 2.84 -10.70 16.44
N ILE A 72 3.93 -9.99 16.13
CA ILE A 72 5.09 -10.55 15.44
C ILE A 72 5.93 -11.36 16.43
N ILE A 73 6.35 -12.55 16.05
CA ILE A 73 7.28 -13.39 16.82
C ILE A 73 8.53 -13.69 15.98
N GLY A 74 9.63 -13.97 16.67
CA GLY A 74 10.81 -14.60 16.07
C GLY A 74 10.76 -16.11 16.28
N ILE A 75 10.86 -16.89 15.21
CA ILE A 75 11.02 -18.35 15.29
C ILE A 75 12.02 -18.82 14.23
N ASN A 76 13.02 -19.58 14.67
CA ASN A 76 14.07 -20.13 13.80
C ASN A 76 14.71 -19.10 12.85
N HIS A 77 15.13 -17.95 13.42
CA HIS A 77 15.72 -16.81 12.68
C HIS A 77 14.79 -16.14 11.64
N GLN A 78 13.51 -16.49 11.61
CA GLN A 78 12.50 -15.84 10.78
C GLN A 78 11.55 -15.04 11.66
N LYS A 79 11.01 -13.96 11.10
CA LYS A 79 9.98 -13.13 11.73
C LYS A 79 8.64 -13.40 11.06
N ILE A 80 7.59 -13.53 11.86
CA ILE A 80 6.25 -13.83 11.38
C ILE A 80 5.24 -13.07 12.23
N ASP A 81 4.31 -12.36 11.59
CA ASP A 81 3.08 -11.94 12.26
C ASP A 81 2.14 -13.12 12.44
N ILE A 82 2.40 -13.91 13.50
CA ILE A 82 1.61 -15.11 13.80
C ILE A 82 0.18 -14.74 14.19
N GLY A 83 -0.04 -13.57 14.81
CA GLY A 83 -1.38 -13.11 15.17
C GLY A 83 -2.22 -12.84 13.95
N LEU A 84 -1.69 -12.12 12.96
CA LEU A 84 -2.35 -11.89 11.67
C LEU A 84 -2.67 -13.21 10.97
N ALA A 85 -1.70 -14.12 10.89
CA ALA A 85 -1.87 -15.37 10.18
C ALA A 85 -2.92 -16.29 10.83
N ILE A 86 -2.96 -16.34 12.17
CA ILE A 86 -3.98 -17.09 12.91
C ILE A 86 -5.35 -16.42 12.83
N ALA A 87 -5.41 -15.09 12.90
CA ALA A 87 -6.68 -14.37 12.75
C ALA A 87 -7.33 -14.69 11.40
N ASN A 88 -6.53 -14.75 10.33
CA ASN A 88 -6.99 -15.14 8.99
C ASN A 88 -7.38 -16.63 8.92
N LEU A 89 -6.63 -17.51 9.60
CA LEU A 89 -6.85 -18.96 9.53
C LEU A 89 -8.06 -19.45 10.33
N LEU A 90 -8.26 -18.89 11.53
CA LEU A 90 -9.27 -19.32 12.49
C LEU A 90 -10.46 -18.35 12.60
N ASN A 91 -10.36 -17.17 11.99
CA ASN A 91 -11.37 -16.11 12.08
C ASN A 91 -11.68 -15.70 13.53
N VAL A 92 -10.64 -15.58 14.36
CA VAL A 92 -10.71 -15.11 15.76
C VAL A 92 -9.69 -14.00 16.00
N PRO A 93 -9.99 -13.00 16.84
CA PRO A 93 -9.03 -11.97 17.19
C PRO A 93 -7.84 -12.57 17.95
N VAL A 94 -6.63 -12.12 17.60
CA VAL A 94 -5.40 -12.48 18.31
C VAL A 94 -4.77 -11.22 18.87
N VAL A 95 -4.50 -11.23 20.18
CA VAL A 95 -4.00 -10.07 20.91
C VAL A 95 -2.64 -10.33 21.54
N ASN A 96 -1.89 -9.28 21.81
CA ASN A 96 -0.69 -9.36 22.61
C ASN A 96 -1.01 -9.50 24.12
N MET A 97 -0.24 -10.31 24.83
CA MET A 97 -0.40 -10.52 26.28
C MET A 97 -0.16 -9.26 27.11
N GLN A 98 0.83 -8.45 26.76
CA GLN A 98 1.11 -7.18 27.43
C GLN A 98 -0.08 -6.21 27.28
N THR A 99 -0.60 -6.05 26.06
CA THR A 99 -1.82 -5.26 25.81
C THR A 99 -2.99 -5.79 26.64
N ALA A 100 -3.22 -7.11 26.65
CA ALA A 100 -4.28 -7.72 27.45
C ALA A 100 -4.12 -7.48 28.97
N ASN A 101 -2.88 -7.46 29.48
CA ASN A 101 -2.60 -7.17 30.88
C ASN A 101 -2.82 -5.69 31.22
N GLU A 102 -2.48 -4.78 30.30
CA GLU A 102 -2.58 -3.33 30.50
C GLU A 102 -4.03 -2.83 30.49
N ILE A 103 -4.85 -3.31 29.54
CA ILE A 103 -6.21 -2.79 29.34
C ILE A 103 -7.32 -3.79 29.66
N GLY A 104 -6.97 -5.03 30.03
CA GLY A 104 -7.88 -6.14 30.24
C GLY A 104 -8.17 -6.93 28.97
N LEU A 105 -8.19 -8.25 29.08
CA LEU A 105 -8.33 -9.17 27.94
C LEU A 105 -9.59 -8.94 27.11
N GLU A 106 -10.76 -8.74 27.73
CA GLU A 106 -12.02 -8.50 27.01
C GLU A 106 -11.95 -7.24 26.15
N LYS A 107 -11.37 -6.17 26.71
CA LYS A 107 -11.22 -4.90 26.00
C LYS A 107 -10.21 -5.01 24.87
N ALA A 108 -9.08 -5.69 25.08
CA ALA A 108 -8.09 -5.95 24.03
C ALA A 108 -8.70 -6.75 22.87
N VAL A 109 -9.44 -7.81 23.18
CA VAL A 109 -10.15 -8.65 22.20
C VAL A 109 -11.18 -7.83 21.43
N GLN A 110 -11.97 -6.99 22.12
CA GLN A 110 -12.94 -6.12 21.48
C GLN A 110 -12.26 -5.12 20.53
N GLN A 111 -11.18 -4.47 20.96
CA GLN A 111 -10.44 -3.52 20.12
C GLN A 111 -9.84 -4.18 18.88
N LYS A 112 -9.22 -5.36 19.03
CA LYS A 112 -8.68 -6.12 17.89
C LYS A 112 -9.79 -6.58 16.94
N THR A 113 -10.94 -6.98 17.48
CA THR A 113 -12.11 -7.35 16.66
C THR A 113 -12.60 -6.15 15.83
N GLU A 114 -12.73 -4.97 16.44
CA GLU A 114 -13.11 -3.75 15.71
C GLU A 114 -12.08 -3.34 14.67
N TYR A 115 -10.79 -3.53 14.95
CA TYR A 115 -9.72 -3.28 13.99
C TYR A 115 -9.81 -4.21 12.78
N LEU A 116 -9.92 -5.53 12.99
CA LEU A 116 -9.94 -6.54 11.93
C LEU A 116 -11.15 -6.43 10.99
N LYS A 117 -12.26 -5.82 11.44
CA LYS A 117 -13.43 -5.55 10.56
C LYS A 117 -13.12 -4.58 9.43
N TRP A 118 -12.12 -3.72 9.59
CA TRP A 118 -11.86 -2.58 8.72
C TRP A 118 -10.46 -2.56 8.12
N HIS A 119 -9.61 -3.54 8.43
CA HIS A 119 -8.24 -3.58 7.92
C HIS A 119 -8.00 -4.85 7.11
N LEU A 120 -7.36 -4.65 5.96
CA LEU A 120 -6.76 -5.73 5.19
C LEU A 120 -5.24 -5.59 5.31
N ASP A 121 -4.65 -6.49 6.10
CA ASP A 121 -3.24 -6.44 6.48
C ASP A 121 -2.41 -7.54 5.81
N TYR A 122 -1.18 -7.18 5.44
CA TYR A 122 -0.17 -8.10 4.95
C TYR A 122 1.17 -7.79 5.62
N TYR A 123 1.81 -8.83 6.13
CA TYR A 123 3.18 -8.79 6.64
C TYR A 123 4.09 -9.62 5.74
N GLY A 124 5.30 -9.11 5.50
CA GLY A 124 6.34 -9.73 4.70
C GLY A 124 6.24 -9.44 3.20
N GLU A 125 7.22 -9.98 2.47
CA GLU A 125 7.37 -9.79 1.03
C GLU A 125 6.73 -10.90 0.21
N TYR A 126 6.25 -10.50 -0.96
CA TYR A 126 5.66 -11.39 -1.96
C TYR A 126 6.27 -11.08 -3.31
N SER A 127 6.34 -12.09 -4.18
CA SER A 127 6.94 -11.97 -5.52
C SER A 127 5.99 -12.45 -6.62
N GLY A 128 6.25 -11.99 -7.84
CA GLY A 128 5.53 -12.29 -9.06
C GLY A 128 4.02 -12.12 -8.93
N LYS A 129 3.28 -13.14 -9.39
CA LYS A 129 1.81 -13.15 -9.42
C LYS A 129 1.17 -12.92 -8.06
N ARG A 130 1.84 -13.31 -6.96
CA ARG A 130 1.31 -13.11 -5.61
C ARG A 130 1.38 -11.65 -5.18
N ASN A 131 2.47 -10.95 -5.50
CA ASN A 131 2.54 -9.51 -5.25
C ASN A 131 1.57 -8.74 -6.15
N TYR A 132 1.46 -9.12 -7.44
CA TYR A 132 0.46 -8.52 -8.34
C TYR A 132 -0.98 -8.66 -7.80
N GLY A 133 -1.30 -9.82 -7.21
CA GLY A 133 -2.57 -10.04 -6.53
C GLY A 133 -2.76 -9.12 -5.32
N GLN A 134 -1.71 -8.93 -4.50
CA GLN A 134 -1.78 -8.02 -3.35
C GLN A 134 -1.92 -6.57 -3.73
N GLU A 135 -1.17 -6.10 -4.74
CA GLU A 135 -1.36 -4.77 -5.30
C GLU A 135 -2.81 -4.56 -5.79
N ALA A 136 -3.43 -5.58 -6.36
CA ALA A 136 -4.83 -5.51 -6.76
C ALA A 136 -5.76 -5.40 -5.53
N MET A 137 -5.56 -6.25 -4.51
CA MET A 137 -6.35 -6.24 -3.27
C MET A 137 -6.19 -4.95 -2.46
N LEU A 138 -5.05 -4.29 -2.57
CA LEU A 138 -4.70 -3.05 -1.85
C LEU A 138 -4.94 -1.78 -2.71
N THR A 139 -5.70 -1.90 -3.80
CA THR A 139 -6.05 -0.77 -4.68
C THR A 139 -6.88 0.27 -3.91
N ILE A 140 -6.50 1.55 -4.03
CA ILE A 140 -7.33 2.67 -3.60
C ILE A 140 -8.06 3.28 -4.80
N GLY A 141 -9.20 3.92 -4.59
CA GLY A 141 -9.95 4.54 -5.68
C GLY A 141 -11.24 5.19 -5.23
N ASN A 142 -11.86 5.93 -6.14
CA ASN A 142 -13.03 6.76 -5.86
C ASN A 142 -14.12 6.67 -6.96
N GLY A 143 -14.00 5.69 -7.85
CA GLY A 143 -14.91 5.49 -8.99
C GLY A 143 -14.53 6.29 -10.25
N TYR A 144 -13.76 7.38 -10.12
CA TYR A 144 -13.16 8.05 -11.28
C TYR A 144 -11.84 7.38 -11.68
N PHE A 145 -11.00 7.02 -10.72
CA PHE A 145 -9.83 6.17 -10.96
C PHE A 145 -9.70 5.06 -9.92
N GLY A 146 -8.93 4.03 -10.28
CA GLY A 146 -8.32 3.08 -9.37
C GLY A 146 -6.80 3.16 -9.47
N LEU A 147 -6.12 3.29 -8.33
CA LEU A 147 -4.67 3.29 -8.21
C LEU A 147 -4.25 2.03 -7.44
N ARG A 148 -3.56 1.11 -8.14
CA ARG A 148 -3.11 -0.17 -7.58
C ARG A 148 -2.30 0.05 -6.32
N GLY A 149 -2.39 -0.88 -5.39
CA GLY A 149 -1.71 -0.85 -4.09
C GLY A 149 -0.19 -0.97 -4.14
N ALA A 150 0.45 -0.94 -5.33
CA ALA A 150 1.91 -1.03 -5.50
C ALA A 150 2.69 -0.06 -4.61
N PHE A 151 3.93 -0.43 -4.30
CA PHE A 151 4.88 0.41 -3.57
C PHE A 151 5.13 1.70 -4.36
N VAL A 152 5.21 2.83 -3.66
CA VAL A 152 5.38 4.13 -4.33
C VAL A 152 6.79 4.28 -4.90
N GLU A 153 7.76 3.51 -4.41
CA GLU A 153 9.14 3.43 -4.87
C GLU A 153 9.30 2.56 -6.12
N SER A 154 8.28 1.77 -6.47
CA SER A 154 8.40 0.75 -7.53
C SER A 154 8.20 1.32 -8.94
N ASN A 155 8.96 0.77 -9.88
CA ASN A 155 8.64 0.79 -11.30
C ASN A 155 7.99 -0.54 -11.69
N ALA A 156 7.42 -0.63 -12.89
CA ALA A 156 6.94 -1.91 -13.39
C ALA A 156 8.13 -2.86 -13.61
N ASP A 157 8.07 -4.03 -12.99
CA ASP A 157 9.07 -5.10 -13.10
C ASP A 157 8.38 -6.48 -12.95
N GLN A 158 9.16 -7.54 -12.79
CA GLN A 158 8.63 -8.91 -12.64
C GLN A 158 7.76 -9.10 -11.40
N ASP A 159 7.97 -8.30 -10.35
CA ASP A 159 7.37 -8.42 -9.02
C ASP A 159 6.36 -7.31 -8.75
N ASN A 160 6.54 -6.11 -9.29
CA ASN A 160 5.73 -4.92 -9.05
C ASN A 160 5.05 -4.41 -10.32
N TYR A 161 3.79 -3.99 -10.20
CA TYR A 161 3.06 -3.37 -11.30
C TYR A 161 2.27 -2.13 -10.81
N PRO A 162 2.94 -0.97 -10.73
CA PRO A 162 2.26 0.31 -10.58
C PRO A 162 1.25 0.51 -11.71
N GLY A 163 -0.01 0.76 -11.34
CA GLY A 163 -1.03 1.03 -12.35
C GLY A 163 -2.11 1.97 -11.86
N MET A 164 -2.47 2.91 -12.71
CA MET A 164 -3.57 3.84 -12.50
C MET A 164 -4.53 3.73 -13.68
N TYR A 165 -5.80 3.46 -13.40
CA TYR A 165 -6.82 3.30 -14.44
C TYR A 165 -7.92 4.31 -14.21
N VAL A 166 -8.20 5.14 -15.21
CA VAL A 166 -9.26 6.16 -15.17
C VAL A 166 -10.48 5.62 -15.92
N ALA A 167 -11.66 5.80 -15.33
CA ALA A 167 -12.92 5.36 -15.89
C ALA A 167 -13.14 5.93 -17.29
N GLY A 168 -13.41 5.04 -18.26
CA GLY A 168 -13.68 5.42 -19.64
C GLY A 168 -12.45 5.68 -20.52
N VAL A 169 -11.23 5.55 -20.00
CA VAL A 169 -10.01 5.69 -20.83
C VAL A 169 -9.62 4.34 -21.44
N PHE A 170 -10.28 4.01 -22.55
CA PHE A 170 -9.95 2.86 -23.37
C PHE A 170 -9.16 3.29 -24.60
N ASN A 171 -8.25 2.43 -25.08
CA ASN A 171 -7.54 2.64 -26.33
C ASN A 171 -7.35 1.33 -27.09
N GLN A 172 -7.63 1.38 -28.39
CA GLN A 172 -7.45 0.25 -29.28
C GLN A 172 -6.10 0.34 -30.00
N LEU A 173 -5.35 -0.77 -30.03
CA LEU A 173 -4.12 -0.91 -30.81
C LEU A 173 -4.24 -2.09 -31.77
N THR A 174 -3.51 -2.00 -32.89
CA THR A 174 -3.41 -3.08 -33.88
C THR A 174 -1.98 -3.59 -33.88
N THR A 175 -1.82 -4.89 -33.63
CA THR A 175 -0.51 -5.56 -33.61
C THR A 175 -0.46 -6.62 -34.70
N LYS A 176 0.62 -6.63 -35.48
CA LYS A 176 0.83 -7.63 -36.53
C LYS A 176 1.44 -8.90 -35.95
N ILE A 177 0.67 -9.99 -35.89
CA ILE A 177 1.09 -11.31 -35.40
C ILE A 177 0.96 -12.33 -36.52
N ASN A 178 2.05 -13.01 -36.87
CA ASN A 178 2.07 -14.03 -37.93
C ASN A 178 1.42 -13.54 -39.24
N ASP A 179 1.76 -12.32 -39.67
CA ASP A 179 1.18 -11.64 -40.84
C ASP A 179 -0.32 -11.31 -40.79
N HIS A 180 -0.95 -11.39 -39.62
CA HIS A 180 -2.32 -10.97 -39.38
C HIS A 180 -2.37 -9.77 -38.44
N ASP A 181 -3.22 -8.80 -38.78
CA ASP A 181 -3.53 -7.68 -37.90
C ASP A 181 -4.51 -8.13 -36.81
N VAL A 182 -4.05 -8.07 -35.56
CA VAL A 182 -4.85 -8.36 -34.37
C VAL A 182 -5.16 -7.06 -33.66
N VAL A 183 -6.45 -6.80 -33.47
CA VAL A 183 -6.94 -5.60 -32.82
C VAL A 183 -7.32 -5.92 -31.37
N ASN A 184 -6.80 -5.15 -30.41
CA ASN A 184 -7.11 -5.29 -28.99
C ASN A 184 -7.50 -3.93 -28.40
N GLU A 185 -8.54 -3.90 -27.57
CA GLU A 185 -8.97 -2.71 -26.83
C GLU A 185 -8.74 -2.93 -25.34
N ASP A 186 -7.97 -2.04 -24.73
CA ASP A 186 -7.59 -2.14 -23.33
C ASP A 186 -8.00 -0.90 -22.55
N LEU A 187 -8.30 -1.11 -21.26
CA LEU A 187 -8.31 -0.03 -20.29
C LEU A 187 -6.86 0.43 -20.08
N VAL A 188 -6.59 1.69 -20.38
CA VAL A 188 -5.21 2.19 -20.44
C VAL A 188 -4.64 2.39 -19.05
N ASN A 189 -3.42 1.87 -18.84
CA ASN A 189 -2.59 2.25 -17.70
C ASN A 189 -2.10 3.69 -17.89
N MET A 190 -2.62 4.60 -17.08
CA MET A 190 -2.27 6.01 -17.11
C MET A 190 -0.85 6.24 -16.56
N PRO A 191 -0.20 7.38 -16.88
CA PRO A 191 1.15 7.68 -16.40
C PRO A 191 1.29 7.46 -14.89
N ASN A 192 2.42 6.90 -14.47
CA ASN A 192 2.66 6.63 -13.05
C ASN A 192 2.94 7.95 -12.32
N GLY A 193 1.89 8.48 -11.69
CA GLY A 193 1.96 9.68 -10.86
C GLY A 193 2.33 9.41 -9.40
N GLN A 194 2.33 8.17 -8.91
CA GLN A 194 2.60 7.89 -7.50
C GLN A 194 4.09 7.82 -7.15
N TYR A 195 4.98 7.73 -8.15
CA TYR A 195 6.39 7.46 -7.89
C TYR A 195 7.06 8.48 -6.96
N ILE A 196 7.55 8.02 -5.81
CA ILE A 196 8.41 8.76 -4.89
C ILE A 196 9.33 7.75 -4.19
N THR A 197 10.61 8.07 -4.10
CA THR A 197 11.63 7.24 -3.43
C THR A 197 12.72 8.14 -2.83
N PHE A 198 13.67 7.54 -2.14
CA PHE A 198 14.80 8.25 -1.54
C PHE A 198 16.15 7.79 -2.10
N GLY A 199 17.21 8.53 -1.80
CA GLY A 199 18.61 8.09 -1.92
C GLY A 199 19.39 8.65 -0.74
N VAL A 200 20.56 8.06 -0.45
CA VAL A 200 21.42 8.49 0.65
C VAL A 200 22.80 8.81 0.09
N ASP A 201 23.41 9.89 0.58
CA ASP A 201 24.76 10.32 0.22
C ASP A 201 24.99 10.45 -1.30
N HIS A 202 24.00 10.99 -2.01
CA HIS A 202 24.00 11.19 -3.47
C HIS A 202 24.12 9.91 -4.30
N GLN A 203 23.75 8.76 -3.72
CA GLN A 203 23.65 7.51 -4.45
C GLN A 203 22.40 7.46 -5.35
N GLU A 204 22.35 6.44 -6.20
CA GLU A 204 21.20 6.18 -7.06
C GLU A 204 19.90 6.03 -6.25
N PRO A 205 18.74 6.40 -6.83
CA PRO A 205 17.45 6.23 -6.18
C PRO A 205 17.22 4.80 -5.70
N PHE A 206 16.73 4.67 -4.48
CA PHE A 206 16.34 3.39 -3.89
C PHE A 206 15.33 2.68 -4.79
N GLN A 207 15.64 1.42 -5.08
CA GLN A 207 14.77 0.48 -5.76
C GLN A 207 14.37 -0.59 -4.76
N ILE A 208 13.09 -0.94 -4.71
CA ILE A 208 12.63 -1.99 -3.82
C ILE A 208 13.24 -3.34 -4.21
N LYS A 209 14.13 -3.84 -3.36
CA LYS A 209 14.88 -5.07 -3.56
C LYS A 209 14.85 -5.89 -2.29
N LYS A 210 14.59 -7.18 -2.43
CA LYS A 210 14.42 -8.11 -1.30
C LYS A 210 15.62 -8.11 -0.35
N GLU A 211 16.82 -7.96 -0.87
CA GLU A 211 18.05 -7.93 -0.08
C GLU A 211 18.18 -6.72 0.85
N ASP A 212 17.53 -5.60 0.53
CA ASP A 212 17.58 -4.37 1.35
C ASP A 212 16.41 -4.31 2.36
N ILE A 213 15.39 -5.15 2.21
CA ILE A 213 14.19 -5.15 3.04
C ILE A 213 14.38 -6.05 4.28
N GLN A 214 14.20 -5.47 5.46
CA GLN A 214 14.20 -6.19 6.73
C GLN A 214 12.79 -6.61 7.14
N ASP A 215 11.81 -5.72 6.96
CA ASP A 215 10.41 -5.96 7.28
C ASP A 215 9.51 -5.10 6.37
N ILE A 216 8.35 -5.65 5.98
CA ILE A 216 7.29 -4.91 5.28
C ILE A 216 5.96 -5.18 5.98
N TYR A 217 5.19 -4.11 6.19
CA TYR A 217 3.80 -4.19 6.61
C TYR A 217 2.93 -3.30 5.73
N ARG A 218 1.81 -3.83 5.24
CA ARG A 218 0.85 -3.12 4.38
C ARG A 218 -0.54 -3.26 4.99
N SER A 219 -1.24 -2.15 5.16
CA SER A 219 -2.58 -2.12 5.77
C SER A 219 -3.50 -1.20 4.98
N LEU A 220 -4.54 -1.77 4.37
CA LEU A 220 -5.62 -0.98 3.78
C LEU A 220 -6.74 -0.83 4.80
N ASN A 221 -6.94 0.40 5.27
CA ASN A 221 -8.07 0.75 6.12
C ASN A 221 -9.32 1.00 5.26
N LEU A 222 -10.23 0.04 5.22
CA LEU A 222 -11.48 0.08 4.46
C LEU A 222 -12.47 1.13 4.98
N LYS A 223 -12.30 1.62 6.21
CA LYS A 223 -13.14 2.68 6.79
C LYS A 223 -12.75 4.06 6.28
N THR A 224 -11.47 4.28 6.01
CA THR A 224 -10.93 5.60 5.60
C THR A 224 -10.42 5.62 4.15
N GLY A 225 -10.25 4.46 3.52
CA GLY A 225 -9.67 4.32 2.18
C GLY A 225 -8.16 4.55 2.13
N VAL A 226 -7.47 4.58 3.27
CA VAL A 226 -6.04 4.82 3.37
C VAL A 226 -5.29 3.50 3.26
N LEU A 227 -4.37 3.40 2.31
CA LEU A 227 -3.35 2.35 2.30
C LEU A 227 -2.09 2.88 2.99
N THR A 228 -1.67 2.22 4.06
CA THR A 228 -0.40 2.46 4.74
C THR A 228 0.59 1.34 4.39
N THR A 229 1.82 1.69 4.03
CA THR A 229 2.93 0.74 3.87
C THR A 229 4.12 1.19 4.69
N THR A 230 4.61 0.33 5.58
CA THR A 230 5.81 0.55 6.38
C THR A 230 6.91 -0.41 5.91
N LEU A 231 8.09 0.14 5.61
CA LEU A 231 9.29 -0.59 5.23
C LEU A 231 10.37 -0.34 6.27
N HIS A 232 11.01 -1.39 6.75
CA HIS A 232 12.30 -1.30 7.43
C HIS A 232 13.37 -1.72 6.44
N VAL A 233 14.25 -0.77 6.10
CA VAL A 233 15.26 -0.92 5.04
C VAL A 233 16.64 -0.89 5.66
N GLN A 234 17.52 -1.77 5.21
CA GLN A 234 18.96 -1.69 5.45
C GLN A 234 19.67 -1.73 4.10
N LEU A 235 20.27 -0.60 3.72
CA LEU A 235 21.03 -0.51 2.48
C LEU A 235 22.32 -1.33 2.57
N SER A 236 22.82 -1.79 1.43
CA SER A 236 24.13 -2.47 1.33
C SER A 236 25.31 -1.70 1.94
N THR A 237 25.21 -0.37 2.04
CA THR A 237 26.19 0.52 2.68
C THR A 237 26.04 0.64 4.20
N GLY A 238 25.02 0.01 4.80
CA GLY A 238 24.84 -0.12 6.25
C GLY A 238 23.86 0.88 6.88
N GLN A 239 23.35 1.85 6.11
CA GLN A 239 22.31 2.77 6.59
C GLN A 239 20.98 2.04 6.77
N VAL A 240 20.34 2.30 7.90
CA VAL A 240 19.03 1.75 8.27
C VAL A 240 18.00 2.86 8.26
N LEU A 241 16.87 2.62 7.61
CA LEU A 241 15.76 3.56 7.46
C LEU A 241 14.44 2.89 7.82
N GLU A 242 13.53 3.65 8.39
CA GLU A 242 12.11 3.35 8.38
C GLU A 242 11.43 4.27 7.37
N ILE A 243 10.68 3.67 6.45
CA ILE A 243 9.86 4.37 5.47
C ILE A 243 8.40 4.09 5.81
N CYS A 244 7.59 5.13 5.99
CA CYS A 244 6.15 5.00 6.17
C CYS A 244 5.45 5.79 5.07
N THR A 245 4.63 5.10 4.29
CA THR A 245 3.88 5.71 3.19
C THR A 245 2.40 5.56 3.46
N LYS A 246 1.63 6.63 3.22
CA LYS A 246 0.17 6.60 3.28
C LYS A 246 -0.37 7.17 1.98
N LYS A 247 -1.22 6.44 1.29
CA LYS A 247 -1.90 6.93 0.07
C LYS A 247 -3.40 6.81 0.16
N VAL A 248 -4.10 7.82 -0.35
CA VAL A 248 -5.56 7.94 -0.28
C VAL A 248 -6.10 8.67 -1.51
N ALA A 249 -7.21 8.16 -2.06
CA ALA A 249 -7.94 8.80 -3.15
C ALA A 249 -8.97 9.79 -2.56
N ASN A 250 -9.08 10.98 -3.13
CA ASN A 250 -10.07 11.94 -2.66
C ASN A 250 -11.46 11.51 -3.15
N MET A 251 -12.40 11.35 -2.22
CA MET A 251 -13.77 10.90 -2.53
C MET A 251 -14.72 12.04 -2.94
N THR A 252 -14.33 13.29 -2.70
CA THR A 252 -15.09 14.51 -3.05
C THR A 252 -14.53 15.12 -4.33
N ASN A 253 -13.24 15.48 -4.31
CA ASN A 253 -12.49 15.99 -5.45
C ASN A 253 -11.90 14.80 -6.23
N TYR A 254 -12.77 14.08 -6.95
CA TYR A 254 -12.45 12.76 -7.50
C TYR A 254 -11.30 12.71 -8.51
N HIS A 255 -10.80 13.86 -8.98
CA HIS A 255 -9.65 13.96 -9.87
C HIS A 255 -8.29 13.75 -9.19
N ARG A 256 -8.21 13.64 -7.85
CA ARG A 256 -6.91 13.62 -7.17
C ARG A 256 -6.73 12.52 -6.12
N PHE A 257 -5.48 12.18 -5.87
CA PHE A 257 -5.02 11.42 -4.70
C PHE A 257 -3.86 12.14 -4.03
N ALA A 258 -3.60 11.76 -2.77
CA ALA A 258 -2.48 12.27 -2.01
C ALA A 258 -1.65 11.12 -1.45
N ILE A 259 -0.34 11.35 -1.38
CA ILE A 259 0.65 10.46 -0.77
C ILE A 259 1.38 11.25 0.30
N GLN A 260 1.43 10.72 1.51
CA GLN A 260 2.37 11.13 2.55
C GLN A 260 3.52 10.12 2.57
N TYR A 261 4.75 10.61 2.50
CA TYR A 261 5.98 9.83 2.44
C TYR A 261 6.89 10.26 3.60
N GLU A 262 7.06 9.39 4.58
CA GLU A 262 7.86 9.63 5.78
C GLU A 262 9.15 8.82 5.70
N VAL A 263 10.28 9.49 5.84
CA VAL A 263 11.62 8.87 5.89
C VAL A 263 12.23 9.15 7.24
N LYS A 264 12.61 8.09 7.97
CA LYS A 264 13.28 8.19 9.26
C LYS A 264 14.62 7.45 9.23
N PRO A 265 15.74 8.17 9.12
CA PRO A 265 17.07 7.61 9.35
C PRO A 265 17.16 7.03 10.76
N ILE A 266 17.68 5.82 10.92
CA ILE A 266 17.80 5.17 12.24
C ILE A 266 19.20 5.34 12.83
N ASN A 267 20.22 5.15 12.00
CA ASN A 267 21.62 5.05 12.46
C ASN A 267 22.59 6.00 11.77
N PHE A 268 22.12 7.01 11.04
CA PHE A 268 22.99 7.96 10.32
C PHE A 268 22.44 9.38 10.30
N SER A 269 23.38 10.33 10.21
CA SER A 269 23.17 11.66 9.67
C SER A 269 23.88 11.76 8.32
N GLY A 270 23.48 12.71 7.48
CA GLY A 270 24.09 12.89 6.17
C GLY A 270 23.14 13.53 5.17
N SER A 271 23.41 13.30 3.88
CA SER A 271 22.57 13.83 2.81
C SER A 271 21.51 12.81 2.41
N LEU A 272 20.25 13.23 2.40
CA LEU A 272 19.12 12.48 1.86
C LEU A 272 18.68 13.14 0.56
N GLN A 273 18.36 12.32 -0.44
CA GLN A 273 17.71 12.74 -1.67
C GLN A 273 16.28 12.21 -1.67
N ILE A 274 15.33 13.02 -2.13
CA ILE A 274 13.98 12.58 -2.48
C ILE A 274 13.83 12.70 -3.99
N TYR A 275 13.44 11.61 -4.63
CA TYR A 275 13.20 11.53 -6.06
C TYR A 275 11.72 11.28 -6.30
N THR A 276 11.09 12.09 -7.13
CA THR A 276 9.70 11.92 -7.55
C THR A 276 9.56 12.18 -9.04
N LYS A 277 8.63 11.51 -9.72
CA LYS A 277 8.39 11.72 -11.15
C LYS A 277 6.92 11.59 -11.53
N LEU A 278 6.59 12.13 -12.70
CA LEU A 278 5.46 11.68 -13.51
C LEU A 278 6.03 10.88 -14.68
N ASP A 279 5.70 9.59 -14.73
CA ASP A 279 6.24 8.68 -15.74
C ASP A 279 5.20 8.36 -16.81
N GLY A 280 5.35 8.98 -17.99
CA GLY A 280 4.50 8.75 -19.16
C GLY A 280 4.93 7.59 -20.05
N SER A 281 6.03 6.89 -19.70
CA SER A 281 6.55 5.76 -20.48
C SER A 281 5.89 4.41 -20.15
N VAL A 282 4.83 4.43 -19.33
CA VAL A 282 4.11 3.23 -18.88
C VAL A 282 3.52 2.42 -20.03
N GLU A 283 3.46 1.11 -19.82
CA GLU A 283 2.89 0.12 -20.72
C GLU A 283 1.81 -0.73 -20.02
N ASN A 284 0.93 -1.37 -20.80
CA ASN A 284 -0.10 -2.30 -20.32
C ASN A 284 0.44 -3.75 -20.20
N LEU A 285 1.30 -4.01 -19.21
CA LEU A 285 1.99 -5.31 -19.07
C LEU A 285 1.40 -6.27 -18.02
N ASN A 286 0.26 -5.95 -17.41
CA ASN A 286 -0.30 -6.75 -16.30
C ASN A 286 -0.86 -8.12 -16.68
N VAL A 287 -0.96 -8.43 -17.98
CA VAL A 287 -1.53 -9.69 -18.47
C VAL A 287 -0.53 -10.38 -19.40
N ASP A 288 0.14 -11.42 -18.89
CA ASP A 288 1.12 -12.23 -19.65
C ASP A 288 0.62 -12.68 -21.02
N ARG A 289 -0.67 -12.98 -21.14
CA ARG A 289 -1.31 -13.46 -22.39
C ARG A 289 -1.24 -12.43 -23.52
N TYR A 290 -1.14 -11.14 -23.20
CA TYR A 290 -1.17 -10.04 -24.17
C TYR A 290 0.22 -9.45 -24.46
N LYS A 291 1.29 -10.05 -23.93
CA LYS A 291 2.67 -9.56 -24.11
C LYS A 291 3.12 -9.43 -25.58
N ASP A 292 2.47 -10.18 -26.49
CA ASP A 292 2.79 -10.13 -27.93
C ASP A 292 2.06 -8.98 -28.66
N PHE A 293 1.15 -8.26 -27.98
CA PHE A 293 0.49 -7.07 -28.50
C PHE A 293 1.32 -5.81 -28.21
N ASP A 294 1.16 -4.76 -29.02
CA ASP A 294 1.66 -3.42 -28.69
C ASP A 294 0.94 -2.92 -27.43
N GLN A 295 1.72 -2.59 -26.40
CA GLN A 295 1.25 -2.13 -25.10
C GLN A 295 1.46 -0.63 -24.86
N HIS A 296 1.94 0.09 -25.89
CA HIS A 296 2.23 1.52 -25.78
C HIS A 296 1.00 2.35 -26.16
N HIS A 297 0.04 2.51 -25.25
CA HIS A 297 -1.22 3.21 -25.54
C HIS A 297 -1.11 4.74 -25.55
N LEU A 298 -0.02 5.32 -25.04
CA LEU A 298 0.10 6.76 -24.78
C LEU A 298 1.06 7.45 -25.76
N GLU A 299 0.81 8.74 -25.98
CA GLU A 299 1.69 9.69 -26.66
C GLU A 299 1.81 10.93 -25.76
N ILE A 300 3.02 11.23 -25.26
CA ILE A 300 3.27 12.41 -24.43
C ILE A 300 3.51 13.63 -25.33
N ILE A 301 2.75 14.70 -25.08
CA ILE A 301 2.69 15.91 -25.91
C ILE A 301 3.47 17.05 -25.25
N GLY A 302 3.50 17.11 -23.92
CA GLY A 302 4.17 18.20 -23.22
C GLY A 302 4.46 17.88 -21.77
N MET A 303 5.53 18.50 -21.26
CA MET A 303 5.92 18.46 -19.86
C MET A 303 6.26 19.88 -19.43
N ALA A 304 5.90 20.24 -18.20
CA ALA A 304 6.18 21.57 -17.66
C ALA A 304 6.48 21.48 -16.17
N ALA A 305 7.32 22.39 -15.68
CA ALA A 305 7.65 22.53 -14.27
C ALA A 305 7.42 23.97 -13.83
N ASN A 306 7.00 24.14 -12.58
CA ASN A 306 6.92 25.43 -11.92
C ASN A 306 7.12 25.20 -10.41
N ASP A 307 8.28 25.61 -9.90
CA ASP A 307 8.71 25.37 -8.51
C ASP A 307 8.56 23.90 -8.10
N ASN A 308 7.72 23.64 -7.10
CA ASN A 308 7.41 22.32 -6.56
C ASN A 308 6.28 21.59 -7.30
N GLN A 309 5.89 22.07 -8.48
CA GLN A 309 4.85 21.47 -9.30
C GLN A 309 5.40 21.03 -10.65
N ILE A 310 4.96 19.86 -11.10
CA ILE A 310 5.25 19.34 -12.44
C ILE A 310 3.95 18.89 -13.11
N SER A 311 3.94 18.99 -14.44
CA SER A 311 2.82 18.64 -15.31
C SER A 311 3.29 17.76 -16.45
N LEU A 312 2.47 16.77 -16.79
CA LEU A 312 2.65 15.87 -17.92
C LEU A 312 1.33 15.79 -18.68
N ARG A 313 1.39 16.11 -19.97
CA ARG A 313 0.25 16.13 -20.88
C ARG A 313 0.46 15.12 -21.99
N GLY A 314 -0.61 14.43 -22.35
CA GLY A 314 -0.57 13.48 -23.45
C GLY A 314 -1.95 13.12 -23.94
N ARG A 315 -2.00 12.11 -24.80
CA ARG A 315 -3.24 11.50 -25.27
C ARG A 315 -3.07 10.01 -25.53
N THR A 316 -4.18 9.30 -25.62
CA THR A 316 -4.17 7.93 -26.15
C THR A 316 -3.90 7.94 -27.66
N LYS A 317 -3.17 6.94 -28.16
CA LYS A 317 -2.73 6.90 -29.57
C LYS A 317 -3.87 6.82 -30.58
N THR A 318 -4.92 6.06 -30.31
CA THR A 318 -6.01 5.80 -31.27
C THR A 318 -7.29 6.51 -30.88
N SER A 319 -7.75 6.37 -29.63
CA SER A 319 -8.99 7.02 -29.16
C SER A 319 -8.86 8.53 -28.98
N LYS A 320 -7.63 9.07 -28.99
CA LYS A 320 -7.31 10.51 -28.86
C LYS A 320 -7.91 11.17 -27.62
N ILE A 321 -8.13 10.39 -26.56
CA ILE A 321 -8.53 10.93 -25.26
C ILE A 321 -7.32 11.67 -24.71
N GLU A 322 -7.46 12.98 -24.51
CA GLU A 322 -6.41 13.79 -23.90
C GLU A 322 -6.39 13.56 -22.39
N PHE A 323 -5.23 13.78 -21.78
CA PHE A 323 -5.08 13.80 -20.34
C PHE A 323 -4.05 14.82 -19.87
N ILE A 324 -4.21 15.25 -18.62
CA ILE A 324 -3.24 16.05 -17.87
C ILE A 324 -3.04 15.39 -16.52
N LEU A 325 -1.80 15.03 -16.22
CA LEU A 325 -1.35 14.69 -14.87
C LEU A 325 -0.55 15.86 -14.31
N ASN A 326 -0.88 16.30 -13.11
CA ASN A 326 -0.07 17.26 -12.38
C ASN A 326 0.33 16.65 -11.03
N SER A 327 1.50 17.00 -10.52
CA SER A 327 1.86 16.71 -9.13
C SER A 327 2.47 17.91 -8.44
N LYS A 328 2.19 18.04 -7.14
CA LYS A 328 2.76 19.03 -6.24
C LYS A 328 3.47 18.31 -5.09
N LEU A 329 4.75 18.56 -4.93
CA LEU A 329 5.53 18.11 -3.79
C LEU A 329 5.51 19.19 -2.70
N THR A 330 5.33 18.83 -1.44
CA THR A 330 5.47 19.73 -0.28
C THR A 330 6.13 18.99 0.87
N SER A 331 6.67 19.70 1.84
CA SER A 331 7.26 19.12 3.05
C SER A 331 6.86 19.97 4.25
N SER A 332 6.57 19.33 5.38
CA SER A 332 6.41 20.00 6.68
C SER A 332 7.74 20.06 7.45
N SER A 333 8.73 19.28 7.04
CA SER A 333 10.03 19.16 7.70
C SER A 333 11.08 20.13 7.18
N CYS A 334 10.92 20.64 5.96
CA CYS A 334 11.85 21.59 5.33
C CYS A 334 11.14 22.48 4.31
N ASP A 335 11.71 23.66 4.05
CA ASP A 335 11.34 24.44 2.87
C ASP A 335 12.02 23.80 1.66
N ILE A 336 11.25 23.51 0.61
CA ILE A 336 11.72 22.76 -0.56
C ILE A 336 11.78 23.61 -1.82
N LYS A 337 11.22 24.83 -1.83
CA LYS A 337 11.01 25.58 -3.08
C LYS A 337 12.32 25.88 -3.81
N ASP A 338 13.38 26.20 -3.08
CA ASP A 338 14.68 26.56 -3.63
C ASP A 338 15.65 25.36 -3.76
N HIS A 339 15.17 24.15 -3.46
CA HIS A 339 16.00 22.94 -3.36
C HIS A 339 15.55 21.80 -4.29
N ILE A 340 14.65 22.09 -5.23
CA ILE A 340 14.16 21.12 -6.21
C ILE A 340 14.82 21.34 -7.56
N ASP A 341 15.57 20.34 -7.99
CA ASP A 341 16.05 20.23 -9.36
C ASP A 341 15.02 19.48 -10.20
N THR A 342 14.70 20.01 -11.39
CA THR A 342 13.77 19.36 -12.32
C THR A 342 14.47 18.95 -13.61
N SER A 343 14.18 17.74 -14.07
CA SER A 343 14.66 17.22 -15.34
C SER A 343 13.54 16.58 -16.15
N THR A 344 13.72 16.53 -17.47
CA THR A 344 12.80 15.85 -18.39
C THR A 344 13.58 14.94 -19.31
N GLU A 345 13.17 13.68 -19.41
CA GLU A 345 13.82 12.69 -20.28
C GLU A 345 12.80 11.62 -20.70
N ASN A 346 12.82 11.16 -21.95
CA ASN A 346 12.08 9.96 -22.41
C ASN A 346 10.63 9.85 -21.90
N GLN A 347 9.80 10.89 -22.06
CA GLN A 347 8.39 10.93 -21.62
C GLN A 347 8.20 10.98 -20.09
N VAL A 348 9.25 11.29 -19.34
CA VAL A 348 9.27 11.41 -17.88
C VAL A 348 9.68 12.82 -17.49
N ILE A 349 9.00 13.38 -16.49
CA ILE A 349 9.41 14.60 -15.79
C ILE A 349 9.66 14.26 -14.33
N SER A 350 10.83 14.63 -13.83
CA SER A 350 11.35 14.24 -12.51
C SER A 350 11.74 15.45 -11.68
N GLN A 351 11.58 15.35 -10.37
CA GLN A 351 12.06 16.29 -9.38
C GLN A 351 12.97 15.58 -8.38
N THR A 352 14.09 16.21 -8.05
CA THR A 352 15.03 15.76 -7.02
C THR A 352 15.16 16.85 -5.97
N LEU A 353 14.96 16.48 -4.70
CA LEU A 353 15.16 17.35 -3.54
C LEU A 353 16.33 16.82 -2.72
N ASN A 354 17.23 17.70 -2.31
CA ASN A 354 18.34 17.38 -1.42
C ASN A 354 18.11 18.01 -0.04
N LEU A 355 18.37 17.26 1.04
CA LEU A 355 18.31 17.77 2.41
C LEU A 355 19.28 17.04 3.33
N ASP A 356 19.71 17.72 4.39
CA ASP A 356 20.49 17.10 5.46
C ASP A 356 19.56 16.47 6.49
N VAL A 357 19.95 15.29 6.98
CA VAL A 357 19.15 14.50 7.92
C VAL A 357 19.92 14.08 9.16
N GLU A 358 19.19 13.87 10.26
CA GLU A 358 19.71 13.41 11.55
C GLU A 358 19.08 12.08 11.98
N PRO A 359 19.79 11.24 12.75
CA PRO A 359 19.26 9.98 13.25
C PRO A 359 18.01 10.18 14.11
N ASN A 360 17.04 9.30 13.92
CA ASN A 360 15.76 9.23 14.64
C ASN A 360 14.83 10.44 14.44
N GLN A 361 15.14 11.33 13.50
CA GLN A 361 14.22 12.39 13.07
C GLN A 361 13.44 11.93 11.84
N THR A 362 12.11 12.12 11.86
CA THR A 362 11.25 11.82 10.72
C THR A 362 11.12 13.04 9.81
N TYR A 363 11.34 12.82 8.51
CA TYR A 363 11.17 13.80 7.45
C TYR A 363 9.93 13.44 6.62
N THR A 364 8.97 14.35 6.52
CA THR A 364 7.66 14.08 5.91
C THR A 364 7.47 14.90 4.64
N PHE A 365 7.19 14.20 3.55
CA PHE A 365 6.88 14.77 2.25
C PHE A 365 5.45 14.44 1.86
N GLU A 366 4.78 15.37 1.18
CA GLU A 366 3.47 15.15 0.61
C GLU A 366 3.55 15.30 -0.90
N LYS A 367 3.10 14.27 -1.64
CA LYS A 367 2.91 14.34 -3.08
C LYS A 367 1.42 14.29 -3.37
N ASN A 368 0.88 15.40 -3.84
CA ASN A 368 -0.49 15.50 -4.31
C ASN A 368 -0.49 15.34 -5.82
N VAL A 369 -1.41 14.55 -6.36
CA VAL A 369 -1.48 14.26 -7.80
C VAL A 369 -2.90 14.42 -8.28
N SER A 370 -3.09 15.18 -9.35
CA SER A 370 -4.38 15.29 -10.04
C SER A 370 -4.30 14.72 -11.45
N VAL A 371 -5.38 14.07 -11.87
CA VAL A 371 -5.57 13.48 -13.19
C VAL A 371 -6.88 13.98 -13.79
N PHE A 372 -6.76 14.60 -14.96
CA PHE A 372 -7.89 15.06 -15.75
C PHE A 372 -7.83 14.40 -17.11
N THR A 373 -8.99 14.04 -17.64
CA THR A 373 -9.15 13.43 -18.96
C THR A 373 -10.21 14.18 -19.74
N SER A 374 -10.07 14.29 -21.05
CA SER A 374 -11.11 14.90 -21.88
C SER A 374 -12.41 14.08 -21.86
N GLY A 375 -12.32 12.76 -21.65
CA GLY A 375 -13.47 11.86 -21.73
C GLY A 375 -14.16 12.01 -23.10
N ASN A 376 -15.47 12.26 -23.11
CA ASN A 376 -16.23 12.58 -24.33
C ASN A 376 -16.17 14.08 -24.72
N GLN A 377 -15.51 14.93 -23.92
CA GLN A 377 -15.34 16.35 -24.21
C GLN A 377 -14.13 16.56 -25.12
N THR A 378 -14.09 17.71 -25.81
CA THR A 378 -13.04 18.02 -26.78
C THR A 378 -11.75 18.56 -26.15
N LEU A 379 -11.82 19.19 -24.97
CA LEU A 379 -10.69 19.88 -24.35
C LEU A 379 -10.71 19.75 -22.82
N ILE A 380 -9.52 19.68 -22.23
CA ILE A 380 -9.31 19.72 -20.77
C ILE A 380 -9.04 21.16 -20.34
N SER A 381 -9.65 21.59 -19.23
CA SER A 381 -9.31 22.86 -18.59
C SER A 381 -8.01 22.72 -17.79
N GLU A 382 -6.89 23.19 -18.37
CA GLU A 382 -5.59 23.31 -17.67
C GLU A 382 -5.69 24.16 -16.41
N GLU A 383 -6.48 25.23 -16.46
CA GLU A 383 -6.70 26.10 -15.32
C GLU A 383 -7.40 25.37 -14.17
N ALA A 384 -8.44 24.58 -14.47
CA ALA A 384 -9.11 23.76 -13.45
C ALA A 384 -8.15 22.74 -12.85
N ALA A 385 -7.34 22.06 -13.68
CA ALA A 385 -6.38 21.06 -13.21
C ALA A 385 -5.30 21.65 -12.31
N ARG A 386 -4.85 22.88 -12.60
CA ARG A 386 -3.88 23.63 -11.79
C ARG A 386 -4.51 24.15 -10.49
N ASN A 387 -5.72 24.71 -10.56
CA ASN A 387 -6.41 25.26 -9.38
C ASN A 387 -6.76 24.17 -8.36
N ASP A 388 -7.20 22.99 -8.84
CA ASP A 388 -7.44 21.82 -7.99
C ASP A 388 -6.16 21.45 -7.22
N LEU A 389 -5.04 21.26 -7.93
CA LEU A 389 -3.78 20.88 -7.32
C LEU A 389 -3.21 21.95 -6.37
N ALA A 390 -3.38 23.23 -6.68
CA ALA A 390 -2.91 24.32 -5.82
C ALA A 390 -3.53 24.24 -4.41
N SER A 391 -4.79 23.85 -4.31
CA SER A 391 -5.52 23.69 -3.04
C SER A 391 -5.23 22.38 -2.30
N ALA A 392 -4.70 21.37 -2.99
CA ALA A 392 -4.59 20.00 -2.47
C ALA A 392 -3.57 19.86 -1.33
N SER A 393 -3.89 19.04 -0.32
CA SER A 393 -2.98 18.55 0.71
C SER A 393 -3.31 17.12 1.10
N TYR A 394 -2.40 16.43 1.80
CA TYR A 394 -2.74 15.11 2.31
C TYR A 394 -3.92 15.18 3.31
N GLU A 395 -3.88 16.16 4.22
CA GLU A 395 -4.91 16.40 5.24
C GLU A 395 -6.31 16.62 4.61
N ASP A 396 -6.40 17.43 3.56
CA ASP A 396 -7.70 17.72 2.92
C ASP A 396 -8.30 16.47 2.27
N THR A 397 -7.44 15.65 1.65
CA THR A 397 -7.84 14.46 0.92
C THR A 397 -8.24 13.35 1.87
N LEU A 398 -7.52 13.21 2.98
CA LEU A 398 -7.90 12.31 4.06
C LEU A 398 -9.25 12.68 4.66
N LYS A 399 -9.46 13.96 4.96
CA LYS A 399 -10.72 14.46 5.54
C LYS A 399 -11.90 14.22 4.59
N ASP A 400 -11.75 14.52 3.31
CA ASP A 400 -12.78 14.27 2.30
C ASP A 400 -13.12 12.79 2.16
N SER A 401 -12.11 11.92 2.17
CA SER A 401 -12.29 10.47 2.12
C SER A 401 -13.07 9.95 3.33
N GLN A 402 -12.66 10.34 4.55
CA GLN A 402 -13.31 9.92 5.79
C GLN A 402 -14.77 10.37 5.84
N ASN A 403 -15.06 11.63 5.51
CA ASN A 403 -16.43 12.16 5.51
C ASN A 403 -17.33 11.40 4.52
N SER A 404 -16.82 11.15 3.31
CA SER A 404 -17.56 10.46 2.26
C SER A 404 -17.83 9.01 2.63
N LEU A 405 -16.83 8.28 3.12
CA LEU A 405 -16.97 6.87 3.50
C LEU A 405 -17.84 6.68 4.74
N ILE A 406 -17.85 7.63 5.68
CA ILE A 406 -18.84 7.64 6.77
C ILE A 406 -20.25 7.80 6.20
N MET A 407 -20.47 8.72 5.26
CA MET A 407 -21.78 8.87 4.61
C MET A 407 -22.18 7.58 3.88
N TYR A 408 -21.33 7.03 3.01
CA TYR A 408 -21.64 5.82 2.24
C TYR A 408 -21.78 4.58 3.12
N GLY A 409 -20.95 4.42 4.15
CA GLY A 409 -21.03 3.34 5.13
C GLY A 409 -22.36 3.36 5.89
N ASN A 410 -22.83 4.55 6.29
CA ASN A 410 -24.15 4.71 6.88
C ASN A 410 -25.28 4.37 5.89
N TYR A 411 -25.15 4.75 4.61
CA TYR A 411 -26.13 4.41 3.56
C TYR A 411 -26.17 2.91 3.23
N GLN A 412 -25.04 2.21 3.22
CA GLN A 412 -24.95 0.76 3.03
C GLN A 412 -25.52 0.01 4.25
N ILE A 413 -25.24 0.48 5.47
CA ILE A 413 -25.85 -0.06 6.70
C ILE A 413 -27.38 0.16 6.68
N LEU A 414 -27.88 1.34 6.27
CA LEU A 414 -29.31 1.59 6.11
C LEU A 414 -29.97 0.73 5.01
N ARG A 415 -29.28 0.43 3.90
CA ARG A 415 -29.80 -0.48 2.86
C ARG A 415 -29.77 -1.95 3.29
N LEU A 416 -28.74 -2.40 4.00
CA LEU A 416 -28.71 -3.75 4.58
C LEU A 416 -29.84 -3.95 5.62
N VAL A 417 -30.09 -2.96 6.48
CA VAL A 417 -31.19 -3.01 7.46
C VAL A 417 -32.56 -2.94 6.79
N THR A 418 -32.71 -2.17 5.70
CA THR A 418 -33.99 -2.07 4.97
C THR A 418 -34.29 -3.32 4.12
N ILE A 419 -33.28 -3.99 3.57
CA ILE A 419 -33.44 -5.24 2.80
C ILE A 419 -33.72 -6.44 3.74
N LEU A 420 -33.25 -6.40 4.99
CA LEU A 420 -33.54 -7.43 6.00
C LEU A 420 -34.91 -7.25 6.69
N LEU A 421 -35.56 -6.09 6.60
CA LEU A 421 -36.88 -5.81 7.20
C LEU A 421 -38.06 -5.94 6.21
N HIS A 422 -37.85 -6.42 4.99
CA HIS A 422 -38.91 -6.71 4.01
C HIS A 422 -39.00 -8.20 3.64
N LYS A 423 -38.42 -9.08 4.45
CA LYS A 423 -38.65 -10.53 4.40
C LYS A 423 -38.94 -11.09 5.80
N ASN A 424 -40.05 -10.64 6.38
CA ASN A 424 -40.81 -11.41 7.38
C ASN A 424 -42.26 -11.47 6.92
#